data_AF-A0A1W9KRT6-F1
#
_entry.id   AF-A0A1W9KRT6-F1
#
_cell.length_a   1.000
_cell.length_b   1.000
_cell.length_c   1.000
_cell.angle_alpha   90.00
_cell.angle_beta   90.00
_cell.angle_gamma   90.00
#
_symmetry.space_group_name_H-M   'P 1'
#
loop_
_entity.id
_entity.type
_entity.pdbx_description
1 polymer ?
#
loop_
_entity_poly.entity_id
_entity_poly.type
_entity_poly.pdbx_seq_one_letter_code
_entity_poly.pdbx_strand_id
1 'polypeptide(L)' 'MTNLGHTTSLILGLPFDLARANYARAVRLGLIEHSMLKSARFAQELTEIERLTLGLWARRV' A
#
# COMPACT_ATOMS: atom_id res chain seq x y z
N MET A 1 -0.10 8.01 26.63
CA MET A 1 -1.36 7.41 26.15
C MET A 1 -1.47 7.63 24.63
N THR A 2 -0.90 6.77 23.81
CA THR A 2 -0.85 6.92 22.33
C THR A 2 -1.01 5.58 21.60
N ASN A 3 -1.92 4.71 22.05
CA ASN A 3 -2.10 3.37 21.46
C ASN A 3 -3.24 3.30 20.41
N LEU A 4 -4.19 4.23 20.46
CA LEU A 4 -5.35 4.26 19.57
C LEU A 4 -4.98 4.66 18.14
N GLY A 5 -4.15 5.70 17.97
CA GLY A 5 -3.83 6.19 16.63
C GLY A 5 -3.00 5.21 15.79
N HIS A 6 -2.12 4.44 16.43
CA HIS A 6 -1.34 3.41 15.76
C HIS A 6 -2.23 2.23 15.31
N THR A 7 -3.16 1.80 16.17
CA THR A 7 -4.09 0.71 15.86
C THR A 7 -5.06 1.09 14.75
N THR A 8 -5.57 2.32 14.75
CA THR A 8 -6.43 2.83 13.67
C THR A 8 -5.67 2.95 12.35
N SER A 9 -4.41 3.41 12.36
CA SER A 9 -3.55 3.40 11.16
C SER A 9 -3.26 1.98 10.65
N LEU A 10 -3.14 0.99 11.54
CA LEU A 10 -3.00 -0.44 11.17
C LEU A 10 -4.24 -0.99 10.47
N ILE A 11 -5.42 -0.73 11.03
CA ILE A 11 -6.69 -1.19 10.47
C ILE A 11 -6.99 -0.50 9.14
N LEU A 12 -6.71 0.79 9.03
CA LEU A 12 -6.96 1.58 7.82
C LEU A 12 -5.91 1.34 6.71
N GLY A 13 -4.68 0.96 7.07
CA GLY A 13 -3.60 0.64 6.12
C GLY A 13 -3.69 -0.77 5.53
N LEU A 14 -4.39 -1.70 6.21
CA LEU A 14 -4.61 -3.08 5.79
C LEU A 14 -5.03 -3.26 4.32
N PRO A 15 -6.02 -2.53 3.77
CA PRO A 15 -6.39 -2.64 2.36
C PRO A 15 -5.25 -2.27 1.40
N PHE A 16 -4.42 -1.28 1.74
CA PHE A 16 -3.27 -0.86 0.92
C PHE A 16 -2.13 -1.89 0.99
N ASP A 17 -1.88 -2.44 2.17
CA ASP A 17 -0.93 -3.54 2.36
C ASP A 17 -1.36 -4.79 1.57
N LEU A 18 -2.66 -5.10 1.56
CA LEU A 18 -3.22 -6.19 0.78
C LEU A 18 -3.09 -5.94 -0.73
N ALA A 19 -3.33 -4.71 -1.20
CA ALA A 19 -3.14 -4.34 -2.61
C ALA A 19 -1.68 -4.54 -3.05
N ARG A 20 -0.71 -4.14 -2.21
CA ARG A 20 0.72 -4.33 -2.46
C ARG A 20 1.08 -5.81 -2.52
N ALA A 21 0.56 -6.63 -1.60
CA ALA A 21 0.78 -8.08 -1.58
C ALA A 21 0.16 -8.79 -2.80
N ASN A 22 -1.04 -8.38 -3.21
CA ASN A 22 -1.72 -8.94 -4.38
C ASN A 22 -0.98 -8.61 -5.67
N TYR A 23 -0.49 -7.38 -5.83
CA TYR A 23 0.31 -6.99 -6.99
C TYR A 23 1.61 -7.81 -7.06
N ALA A 24 2.34 -7.93 -5.95
CA ALA A 24 3.55 -8.74 -5.89
C ALA A 24 3.27 -10.22 -6.21
N ARG A 25 2.14 -10.76 -5.75
CA ARG A 25 1.71 -12.12 -6.07
C ARG A 25 1.36 -12.25 -7.56
N ALA A 26 0.65 -11.30 -8.15
CA ALA A 26 0.29 -11.30 -9.56
C ALA A 26 1.52 -11.23 -10.47
N VAL A 27 2.53 -10.42 -10.10
CA VAL A 27 3.83 -10.38 -10.77
C VAL A 27 4.57 -11.72 -10.65
N ARG A 28 4.59 -12.34 -9.47
CA ARG A 28 5.22 -13.66 -9.25
C ARG A 28 4.54 -14.79 -10.02
N LEU A 29 3.22 -14.73 -10.17
CA LEU A 29 2.43 -15.69 -10.93
C LEU A 29 2.47 -15.44 -12.44
N GLY A 30 3.16 -14.37 -12.90
CA GLY A 30 3.24 -14.01 -14.32
C GLY A 30 1.94 -13.44 -14.90
N LEU A 31 0.97 -13.09 -14.04
CA LEU A 31 -0.29 -12.45 -14.44
C LEU A 31 -0.09 -10.97 -14.81
N ILE A 32 0.98 -10.36 -14.30
CA ILE A 32 1.41 -9.00 -14.62
C ILE A 32 2.86 -9.06 -15.08
N GLU A 33 3.19 -8.27 -16.09
CA GLU A 33 4.56 -8.14 -16.60
C GLU A 33 5.52 -7.77 -15.47
N HIS A 34 6.58 -8.57 -15.31
CA HIS A 34 7.63 -8.34 -14.31
C HIS A 34 8.56 -7.20 -14.73
N SER A 35 8.03 -5.98 -14.77
CA SER A 35 8.77 -4.76 -15.04
C SER A 35 9.00 -4.00 -13.73
N MET A 36 10.27 -3.77 -13.39
CA MET A 36 10.64 -2.98 -12.21
C MET A 36 10.06 -1.55 -12.27
N LEU A 37 9.98 -0.96 -13.48
CA LEU A 37 9.39 0.37 -13.68
C LEU A 37 7.88 0.39 -13.43
N LYS A 38 7.14 -0.63 -13.91
CA LYS A 38 5.70 -0.74 -13.65
C LYS A 38 5.42 -1.00 -12.18
N SER A 39 6.23 -1.84 -11.53
CA SER A 39 6.12 -2.10 -10.09
C SER A 39 6.36 -0.84 -9.28
N ALA A 40 7.40 -0.06 -9.61
CA ALA A 40 7.69 1.21 -8.96
C ALA A 40 6.57 2.23 -9.16
N ARG A 41 6.03 2.37 -10.38
CA ARG A 41 4.91 3.27 -10.66
C ARG A 41 3.65 2.87 -9.90
N PHE A 42 3.30 1.59 -9.88
CA PHE A 42 2.17 1.10 -9.11
C PHE A 42 2.32 1.39 -7.62
N ALA A 43 3.51 1.16 -7.05
CA ALA A 43 3.78 1.45 -5.65
C ALA A 43 3.66 2.95 -5.33
N GLN A 44 4.13 3.83 -6.23
CA GLN A 44 3.97 5.28 -6.10
C GLN A 44 2.49 5.70 -6.15
N GLU A 45 1.74 5.24 -7.15
CA GLU A 45 0.30 5.53 -7.27
C GLU A 45 -0.47 5.04 -6.05
N LEU A 46 -0.20 3.82 -5.58
CA LEU A 46 -0.83 3.27 -4.38
C LEU A 46 -0.51 4.09 -3.13
N THR A 47 0.71 4.61 -3.01
CA THR A 47 1.14 5.48 -1.90
C THR A 47 0.44 6.84 -1.94
N GLU A 48 0.25 7.42 -3.13
CA GLU A 48 -0.52 8.66 -3.31
C GLU A 48 -1.98 8.44 -2.92
N ILE A 49 -2.60 7.33 -3.35
CA ILE A 49 -3.99 7.00 -2.97
C ILE A 49 -4.09 6.76 -1.46
N GLU A 50 -3.13 6.06 -0.85
CA GLU A 50 -3.08 5.85 0.60
C GLU A 50 -3.00 7.19 1.35
N ARG A 51 -2.17 8.12 0.87
CA ARG A 51 -2.05 9.49 1.42
C ARG A 51 -3.32 10.30 1.23
N LEU A 52 -3.98 10.23 0.07
CA LEU A 52 -5.24 10.91 -0.18
C LEU A 52 -6.38 10.36 0.69
N THR A 53 -6.42 9.04 0.87
CA THR A 53 -7.50 8.35 1.60
C THR A 53 -7.35 8.48 3.11
N LEU A 54 -6.11 8.36 3.62
CA LEU A 54 -5.84 8.33 5.06
C LEU A 54 -5.29 9.66 5.59
N GLY A 55 -4.80 10.56 4.73
CA GLY A 55 -4.31 11.89 5.12
C GLY A 55 -3.22 11.80 6.19
N LEU A 56 -3.46 12.45 7.34
CA LEU A 56 -2.58 12.41 8.52
C LEU A 56 -2.45 11.03 9.17
N TRP A 57 -3.37 10.10 8.87
CA TRP A 57 -3.35 8.71 9.37
C TRP A 57 -2.64 7.75 8.42
N ALA A 58 -2.27 8.22 7.22
CA ALA A 58 -1.38 7.49 6.32
C ALA A 58 -0.06 7.28 7.08
N ARG A 59 0.34 6.03 7.21
CA ARG A 59 1.56 5.69 7.94
C ARG A 59 2.72 6.38 7.23
N ARG A 60 3.46 7.25 7.94
CA ARG A 60 4.75 7.76 7.44
C ARG A 60 5.74 6.59 7.51
N VAL A 61 5.75 5.77 6.46
CA VAL A 61 6.83 4.83 6.19
C VAL A 61 7.85 5.52 5.29
#